data_AF-A0A7X7GGM5-F1
#
_entry.id   AF-A0A7X7GGM5-F1
#
_cell.length_a   1.000
_cell.length_b   1.000
_cell.length_c   1.000
_cell.angle_alpha   90.00
_cell.angle_beta   90.00
_cell.angle_gamma   90.00
#
_symmetry.space_group_name_H-M   'P 1'
#
loop_
_entity.id
_entity.type
_entity.pdbx_description
1 polymer ?
#
loop_
_entity_poly.entity_id
_entity_poly.type
_entity_poly.pdbx_seq_one_letter_code
_entity_poly.pdbx_strand_id
1 'polypeptide(L)'
;STAPRGEELYQLDMPVRPDETTAQARMRLHEFADAVLPGWPERATWQRTATAQGRTGALDLPGRTWRDRPAVERGSDVWLAGDMVAAPGMRGEIAINSALDAAHRAVQSVHVRT
;
A
#
# COMPACT_ATOMS: atom_id res chain seq x y z
N SER A 1 20.01 2.42 0.03
CA SER A 1 19.31 2.69 1.29
C SER A 1 18.94 4.16 1.33
N THR A 2 17.77 4.51 1.87
CA THR A 2 17.38 5.90 2.14
C THR A 2 17.88 6.40 3.51
N ALA A 3 18.55 5.52 4.28
CA ALA A 3 19.18 5.89 5.55
C ALA A 3 20.48 6.70 5.32
N PRO A 4 20.86 7.58 6.27
CA PRO A 4 22.18 8.21 6.28
C PRO A 4 23.32 7.17 6.24
N ARG A 5 24.52 7.61 5.83
CA ARG A 5 25.69 6.74 5.76
C ARG A 5 26.04 6.19 7.15
N GLY A 6 26.14 4.87 7.27
CA GLY A 6 26.44 4.18 8.53
C GLY A 6 25.19 3.85 9.38
N GLU A 7 24.01 4.29 8.94
CA GLU A 7 22.73 4.01 9.58
C GLU A 7 21.92 2.99 8.77
N GLU A 8 21.00 2.31 9.44
CA GLU A 8 20.03 1.43 8.80
C GLU A 8 18.61 1.88 9.14
N LEU A 9 17.71 1.80 8.15
CA LEU A 9 16.29 2.15 8.34
C LEU A 9 15.46 0.89 8.54
N TYR A 10 14.86 0.77 9.71
CA TYR A 10 13.88 -0.27 10.01
C TYR A 10 12.47 0.34 9.97
N GLN A 11 11.59 -0.24 9.17
CA GLN A 11 10.16 0.05 9.21
C GLN A 11 9.42 -1.20 9.69
N LEU A 12 8.66 -1.04 10.77
CA LEU A 12 7.90 -2.12 11.39
C LEU A 12 6.44 -1.67 11.46
N ASP A 13 5.54 -2.53 11.00
CA ASP A 13 4.10 -2.26 10.97
C ASP A 13 3.37 -3.34 11.77
N MET A 14 2.40 -2.90 12.59
CA MET A 14 1.57 -3.77 13.41
C MET A 14 0.10 -3.41 13.22
N PRO A 15 -0.78 -4.36 12.83
CA PRO A 15 -2.21 -4.10 12.76
C PRO A 15 -2.77 -3.72 14.13
N VAL A 16 -3.66 -2.73 14.14
CA VAL A 16 -4.47 -2.40 15.31
C VAL A 16 -5.71 -3.30 15.32
N ARG A 17 -5.87 -4.10 16.38
CA ARG A 17 -7.01 -5.00 16.60
C ARG A 17 -8.29 -4.20 16.90
N PRO A 18 -9.49 -4.77 16.63
CA PRO A 18 -10.76 -4.06 16.85
C PRO A 18 -10.99 -3.58 18.30
N ASP A 19 -10.45 -4.30 19.28
CA ASP A 19 -10.65 -4.10 20.72
C ASP A 19 -9.45 -3.44 21.43
N GLU A 20 -8.45 -2.96 20.68
CA GLU A 20 -7.26 -2.34 21.25
C GLU A 20 -7.09 -0.87 20.83
N THR A 21 -6.44 -0.10 21.69
CA THR A 21 -6.00 1.26 21.39
C THR A 21 -4.72 1.26 20.55
N THR A 22 -4.45 2.36 19.87
CA THR A 22 -3.19 2.55 19.12
C THR A 22 -1.95 2.49 20.03
N ALA A 23 -2.07 2.85 21.30
CA ALA A 23 -0.99 2.75 22.27
C ALA A 23 -0.66 1.28 22.59
N GLN A 24 -1.69 0.44 22.81
CA GLN A 24 -1.51 -0.99 23.04
C GLN A 24 -0.87 -1.68 21.82
N ALA A 25 -1.31 -1.33 20.60
CA ALA A 25 -0.69 -1.84 19.38
C ALA A 25 0.80 -1.46 19.28
N ARG A 26 1.18 -0.23 19.67
CA ARG A 26 2.58 0.23 19.70
C ARG A 26 3.42 -0.50 20.74
N MET A 27 2.85 -0.84 21.90
CA MET A 27 3.55 -1.67 22.89
C MET A 27 3.90 -3.05 22.31
N ARG A 28 2.95 -3.71 21.65
CA ARG A 28 3.20 -4.99 20.97
C ARG A 28 4.25 -4.87 19.86
N LEU A 29 4.25 -3.76 19.13
CA LEU A 29 5.27 -3.47 18.11
C LEU A 29 6.66 -3.26 18.73
N HIS A 30 6.74 -2.62 19.89
CA HIS A 30 7.99 -2.45 20.65
C HIS A 30 8.53 -3.80 21.14
N GLU A 31 7.68 -4.62 21.77
CA GLU A 31 8.05 -5.98 22.19
C GLU A 31 8.53 -6.85 21.01
N PHE A 32 7.88 -6.72 19.85
CA PHE A 32 8.33 -7.37 18.63
C PHE A 32 9.70 -6.87 18.17
N ALA A 33 9.93 -5.55 18.22
CA ALA A 33 11.22 -4.95 17.90
C ALA A 33 12.33 -5.45 18.84
N ASP A 34 12.06 -5.55 20.15
CA ASP A 34 13.03 -6.09 21.12
C ASP A 34 13.43 -7.54 20.80
N ALA A 35 12.48 -8.34 20.33
CA ALA A 35 12.72 -9.74 19.97
C ALA A 35 13.54 -9.90 18.68
N VAL A 36 13.41 -8.99 17.72
CA VAL A 36 14.01 -9.13 16.37
C VAL A 36 15.18 -8.18 16.11
N LEU A 37 15.34 -7.14 16.93
CA LEU A 37 16.40 -6.13 16.84
C LEU A 37 17.09 -5.95 18.20
N PRO A 38 18.04 -6.83 18.58
CA PRO A 38 18.71 -6.74 19.88
C PRO A 38 19.37 -5.39 20.12
N GLY A 39 19.12 -4.80 21.30
CA GLY A 39 19.68 -3.51 21.73
C GLY A 39 19.37 -2.36 20.77
N TRP A 40 18.22 -2.40 20.08
CA TRP A 40 17.82 -1.33 19.18
C TRP A 40 17.53 0.00 19.90
N PRO A 41 16.97 0.06 21.13
CA PRO A 41 16.68 1.33 21.77
C PRO A 41 17.94 2.17 22.00
N GLU A 42 19.06 1.54 22.36
CA GLU A 42 20.35 2.21 22.60
C GLU A 42 21.03 2.64 21.30
N ARG A 43 20.65 2.05 20.18
CA ARG A 43 21.20 2.32 18.85
C ARG A 43 20.30 3.22 18.00
N ALA A 44 19.12 3.59 18.49
CA ALA A 44 18.16 4.39 17.75
C ALA A 44 18.64 5.85 17.67
N THR A 45 19.07 6.28 16.49
CA THR A 45 19.44 7.68 16.21
C THR A 45 18.23 8.57 15.96
N TRP A 46 17.14 8.00 15.44
CA TRP A 46 15.86 8.68 15.23
C TRP A 46 14.71 7.68 15.16
N GLN A 47 13.54 8.06 15.67
CA GLN A 47 12.32 7.25 15.59
C GLN A 47 11.10 8.14 15.33
N ARG A 48 10.16 7.63 14.52
CA ARG A 48 8.83 8.22 14.36
C ARG A 48 7.78 7.12 14.32
N THR A 49 6.64 7.41 14.92
CA THR A 49 5.46 6.54 14.86
C THR A 49 4.32 7.26 14.15
N ALA A 50 3.52 6.51 13.39
CA ALA A 50 2.27 6.99 12.83
C ALA A 50 1.20 5.90 12.98
N THR A 51 -0.07 6.27 12.83
CA THR A 51 -1.16 5.32 12.69
C THR A 51 -1.94 5.70 11.45
N ALA A 52 -2.22 4.71 10.62
CA ALA A 52 -3.07 4.87 9.46
C ALA A 52 -4.39 4.13 9.68
N GLN A 53 -5.49 4.75 9.30
CA GLN A 53 -6.84 4.16 9.34
C GLN A 53 -7.40 4.09 7.93
N GLY A 54 -8.20 3.05 7.66
CA GLY A 54 -8.82 2.84 6.35
C GLY A 54 -7.82 2.61 5.20
N ARG A 55 -6.60 2.13 5.50
CA ARG A 55 -5.57 1.83 4.49
C ARG A 55 -5.43 0.33 4.29
N THR A 56 -6.30 -0.24 3.47
CA THR A 56 -6.23 -1.68 3.13
C THR A 56 -5.26 -1.97 1.99
N GLY A 57 -4.90 -0.96 1.19
CA GLY A 57 -4.14 -1.13 -0.06
C GLY A 57 -4.86 -2.06 -1.04
N ALA A 58 -4.13 -2.53 -2.06
CA ALA A 58 -4.57 -3.65 -2.89
C ALA A 58 -4.78 -4.91 -2.03
N LEU A 59 -6.04 -5.31 -1.84
CA LEU A 59 -6.40 -6.46 -1.01
C LEU A 59 -7.09 -7.53 -1.85
N ASP A 60 -6.47 -8.71 -1.92
CA ASP A 60 -7.13 -9.93 -2.38
C ASP A 60 -7.66 -10.68 -1.16
N LEU A 61 -8.95 -10.55 -0.89
CA LEU A 61 -9.61 -11.30 0.18
C LEU A 61 -9.51 -12.81 -0.10
N PRO A 62 -9.55 -13.68 0.93
CA PRO A 62 -9.56 -15.13 0.71
C PRO A 62 -10.63 -15.56 -0.30
N GLY A 63 -10.23 -16.36 -1.29
CA GLY A 63 -11.11 -16.79 -2.39
C GLY A 63 -11.33 -15.74 -3.50
N ARG A 64 -10.74 -14.55 -3.39
CA ARG A 64 -10.68 -13.55 -4.45
C ARG A 64 -9.28 -13.48 -5.05
N THR A 65 -9.22 -13.10 -6.31
CA THR A 65 -7.99 -12.82 -7.05
C THR A 65 -8.09 -11.43 -7.66
N TRP A 66 -6.96 -10.92 -8.15
CA TRP A 66 -6.95 -9.65 -8.89
C TRP A 66 -7.91 -9.63 -10.08
N ARG A 67 -8.28 -10.79 -10.65
CA ARG A 67 -9.26 -10.90 -11.75
C ARG A 67 -10.70 -10.59 -11.30
N ASP A 68 -10.98 -10.66 -10.01
CA ASP A 68 -12.29 -10.32 -9.44
C ASP A 68 -12.46 -8.81 -9.22
N ARG A 69 -11.41 -8.02 -9.45
CA ARG A 69 -11.46 -6.55 -9.36
C ARG A 69 -12.12 -5.97 -10.61
N PRO A 70 -12.69 -4.76 -10.52
CA PRO A 70 -13.21 -4.06 -11.71
C PRO A 70 -12.12 -3.88 -12.77
N ALA A 71 -12.46 -4.13 -14.04
CA ALA A 71 -11.57 -3.83 -15.17
C ALA A 71 -11.30 -2.33 -15.28
N VAL A 72 -10.15 -1.98 -15.91
CA VAL A 72 -9.80 -0.59 -16.23
C VAL A 72 -10.90 0.06 -17.07
N GLU A 73 -11.40 -0.62 -18.10
CA GLU A 73 -12.53 -0.14 -18.91
C GLU A 73 -13.86 -0.57 -18.29
N ARG A 74 -14.70 0.41 -17.94
CA ARG A 74 -16.06 0.17 -17.41
C ARG A 74 -17.16 0.34 -18.45
N GLY A 75 -16.80 0.77 -19.66
CA GLY A 75 -17.74 1.16 -20.71
C GLY A 75 -18.21 2.61 -20.56
N SER A 76 -18.98 3.09 -21.54
CA SER A 76 -19.56 4.45 -21.56
C SER A 76 -18.54 5.57 -21.31
N ASP A 77 -17.33 5.43 -21.89
CA ASP A 77 -16.20 6.36 -21.72
C ASP A 77 -15.76 6.54 -20.25
N VAL A 78 -15.95 5.51 -19.42
CA VAL A 78 -15.49 5.48 -18.03
C VAL A 78 -14.31 4.53 -17.91
N TRP A 79 -13.19 5.06 -17.43
CA TRP A 79 -11.99 4.28 -17.10
C TRP A 79 -11.63 4.43 -15.61
N LEU A 80 -11.21 3.34 -14.99
CA LEU A 80 -10.81 3.30 -13.57
C LEU A 80 -9.30 3.18 -13.44
N ALA A 81 -8.76 3.90 -12.46
CA ALA A 81 -7.36 3.79 -12.04
C ALA A 81 -7.29 3.69 -10.52
N GLY A 82 -6.36 2.87 -10.01
CA GLY A 82 -6.17 2.65 -8.58
C GLY A 82 -5.65 1.25 -8.26
N ASP A 83 -5.34 1.02 -6.99
CA ASP A 83 -4.78 -0.25 -6.51
C ASP A 83 -5.83 -1.37 -6.34
N MET A 84 -7.12 -1.01 -6.41
CA MET A 84 -8.27 -1.94 -6.42
C MET A 84 -8.84 -2.20 -7.83
N VAL A 85 -8.09 -1.91 -8.89
CA VAL A 85 -8.45 -2.17 -10.30
C VAL A 85 -7.74 -3.45 -10.79
N ALA A 86 -8.36 -4.17 -11.72
CA ALA A 86 -7.78 -5.35 -12.37
C ALA A 86 -6.71 -4.93 -13.40
N ALA A 87 -5.53 -4.58 -12.92
CA ALA A 87 -4.34 -4.29 -13.72
C ALA A 87 -3.15 -5.17 -13.27
N PRO A 88 -2.20 -5.49 -14.16
CA PRO A 88 -1.04 -6.30 -13.81
C PRO A 88 -0.13 -5.57 -12.81
N GLY A 89 0.55 -6.35 -11.95
CA GLY A 89 1.53 -5.87 -10.97
C GLY A 89 1.18 -6.17 -9.52
N MET A 90 1.96 -5.62 -8.59
CA MET A 90 1.76 -5.77 -7.15
C MET A 90 1.75 -4.42 -6.42
N ARG A 91 0.83 -4.23 -5.47
CA ARG A 91 0.70 -3.00 -4.65
C ARG A 91 0.63 -1.73 -5.52
N GLY A 92 1.61 -0.83 -5.41
CA GLY A 92 1.62 0.45 -6.13
C GLY A 92 1.73 0.31 -7.64
N GLU A 93 2.29 -0.80 -8.15
CA GLU A 93 2.37 -1.05 -9.60
C GLU A 93 0.98 -1.14 -10.24
N ILE A 94 -0.01 -1.66 -9.50
CA ILE A 94 -1.39 -1.79 -9.98
C ILE A 94 -1.99 -0.41 -10.22
N ALA A 95 -1.75 0.53 -9.30
CA ALA A 95 -2.22 1.91 -9.46
C ALA A 95 -1.54 2.60 -10.66
N ILE A 96 -0.24 2.39 -10.86
CA ILE A 96 0.51 2.97 -11.98
C ILE A 96 0.04 2.38 -13.32
N ASN A 97 -0.03 1.06 -13.42
CA ASN A 97 -0.37 0.37 -14.66
C ASN A 97 -1.83 0.61 -15.06
N SER A 98 -2.76 0.62 -14.11
CA SER A 98 -4.15 1.01 -14.38
C SER A 98 -4.28 2.45 -14.82
N ALA A 99 -3.52 3.38 -14.22
CA ALA A 99 -3.52 4.79 -14.62
C ALA A 99 -3.02 5.00 -16.05
N LEU A 100 -1.94 4.31 -16.44
CA LEU A 100 -1.40 4.39 -17.80
C LEU A 100 -2.40 3.84 -18.83
N ASP A 101 -3.00 2.67 -18.57
CA ASP A 101 -4.01 2.08 -19.47
C ASP A 101 -5.26 2.97 -19.58
N ALA A 102 -5.79 3.43 -18.45
CA ALA A 102 -6.93 4.36 -18.41
C ALA A 102 -6.67 5.63 -19.22
N ALA A 103 -5.50 6.25 -19.03
CA ALA A 103 -5.11 7.47 -19.73
C ALA A 103 -4.99 7.27 -21.24
N HIS A 104 -4.34 6.19 -21.68
CA HIS A 104 -4.21 5.88 -23.12
C HIS A 104 -5.59 5.70 -23.78
N ARG A 105 -6.49 4.92 -23.16
CA ARG A 105 -7.83 4.69 -23.70
C ARG A 105 -8.68 5.96 -23.71
N ALA A 106 -8.60 6.76 -22.66
CA ALA A 106 -9.30 8.04 -22.59
C ALA A 106 -8.85 8.99 -23.70
N VAL A 107 -7.55 9.07 -24.00
CA VAL A 107 -7.03 9.91 -25.10
C VAL A 107 -7.45 9.35 -26.47
N GLN A 108 -7.39 8.03 -26.66
CA GLN A 108 -7.80 7.38 -27.91
C GLN A 108 -9.30 7.56 -28.20
N SER A 109 -10.17 7.48 -27.20
CA SER A 109 -11.61 7.63 -27.38
C SER A 109 -12.02 9.03 -27.87
N VAL A 110 -11.26 10.06 -27.49
CA VAL A 110 -11.45 11.43 -28.01
C VAL A 110 -11.04 11.53 -29.48
N HIS A 111 -9.93 10.89 -29.87
CA HIS A 111 -9.47 10.91 -31.26
C HIS A 111 -10.41 10.17 -32.21
N VAL A 112 -11.07 9.09 -31.77
CA VAL A 112 -12.04 8.35 -32.58
C VAL A 112 -13.34 9.15 -32.80
N ARG A 113 -13.61 10.17 -31.98
CA ARG A 113 -14.81 11.03 -32.08
C ARG A 113 -14.64 12.25 -32.97
N THR A 114 -13.41 12.53 -33.41
CA THR A 114 -13.08 13.70 -34.24
C THR A 114 -12.99 13.28 -35.70
#